data_AF-A0A7X5WY77-F1
#
_entry.id   AF-A0A7X5WY77-F1
#
_cell.length_a   1.000
_cell.length_b   1.000
_cell.length_c   1.000
_cell.angle_alpha   90.00
_cell.angle_beta   90.00
_cell.angle_gamma   90.00
#
_symmetry.space_group_name_H-M   'P 1'
#
loop_
_entity.id
_entity.type
_entity.pdbx_description
1 polymer ?
#
loop_
_entity_poly.entity_id
_entity_poly.type
_entity_poly.pdbx_seq_one_letter_code
_entity_poly.pdbx_strand_id
1 'polypeptide(L)'
;MAEAGEPLSCCPEIGYVMHVCDGPYEVLKYAREQLRRGADHIKVMASGGAMSPTDDLEAVQYTPEELRAAVTAARSAGTYVMAHAIAPEAIRNCVDAGVRSIEHGNLIDDETAKLMAEAGTFLVPTMAVVDLTERVLEKLAARAFDQDDPRDLAELRKVGESAGGPTAVGLTPPVFPNHRASVVAARSP
;
A
#
# COMPACT_ATOMS: atom_id res chain seq x y z
N MET A 1 -14.40 -8.58 -25.89
CA MET A 1 -13.49 -9.22 -24.93
C MET A 1 -12.47 -8.16 -24.57
N ALA A 2 -12.54 -7.59 -23.37
CA ALA A 2 -11.59 -6.58 -22.93
C ALA A 2 -10.25 -7.27 -22.70
N GLU A 3 -9.19 -6.75 -23.33
CA GLU A 3 -7.82 -7.20 -23.05
C GLU A 3 -7.50 -6.94 -21.59
N ALA A 4 -7.01 -7.97 -20.89
CA ALA A 4 -6.43 -7.81 -19.57
C ALA A 4 -5.21 -6.90 -19.71
N GLY A 5 -5.28 -5.69 -19.15
CA GLY A 5 -4.22 -4.68 -19.26
C GLY A 5 -2.87 -5.26 -18.86
N GLU A 6 -1.85 -4.97 -19.67
CA GLU A 6 -0.49 -5.39 -19.41
C GLU A 6 -0.04 -4.95 -17.99
N PRO A 7 0.75 -5.77 -17.28
CA PRO A 7 1.27 -5.39 -15.98
C PRO A 7 2.12 -4.12 -16.14
N LEU A 8 1.65 -3.01 -15.56
CA LEU A 8 2.40 -1.76 -15.50
C LEU A 8 3.60 -1.94 -14.57
N SER A 9 4.72 -2.38 -15.13
CA SER A 9 6.03 -2.39 -14.48
C SER A 9 6.63 -0.99 -14.60
N CYS A 10 6.21 -0.07 -13.73
CA CYS A 10 6.71 1.30 -13.71
C CYS A 10 8.16 1.41 -13.20
N CYS A 11 8.68 0.39 -12.50
CA CYS A 11 10.08 0.35 -12.06
C CYS A 11 10.70 -1.05 -12.27
N PRO A 12 11.23 -1.37 -13.47
CA PRO A 12 11.83 -2.67 -13.77
C PRO A 12 13.00 -3.03 -12.84
N GLU A 13 13.65 -2.01 -12.27
CA GLU A 13 14.82 -2.13 -11.40
C GLU A 13 14.48 -2.49 -9.94
N ILE A 14 13.20 -2.40 -9.54
CA ILE A 14 12.73 -2.61 -8.16
C ILE A 14 11.87 -3.89 -8.03
N GLY A 15 11.54 -4.56 -9.15
CA GLY A 15 10.96 -5.91 -9.15
C GLY A 15 9.51 -6.04 -8.64
N TYR A 16 8.83 -4.95 -8.27
CA TYR A 16 7.42 -4.96 -7.87
C TYR A 16 6.50 -4.79 -9.08
N VAL A 17 5.58 -5.73 -9.25
CA VAL A 17 4.47 -5.62 -10.22
C VAL A 17 3.19 -5.40 -9.43
N MET A 18 2.68 -4.18 -9.49
CA MET A 18 1.36 -3.81 -8.96
C MET A 18 0.33 -4.13 -10.05
N HIS A 19 -0.82 -4.68 -9.68
CA HIS A 19 -1.92 -4.84 -10.65
C HIS A 19 -3.21 -4.28 -10.06
N VAL A 20 -3.89 -3.48 -10.87
CA VAL A 20 -5.25 -3.02 -10.59
C VAL A 20 -6.16 -4.22 -10.75
N CYS A 21 -6.94 -4.49 -9.72
CA CYS A 21 -7.91 -5.56 -9.73
C CYS A 21 -9.23 -4.99 -9.25
N ASP A 22 -10.25 -5.00 -10.11
CA ASP A 22 -11.57 -4.49 -9.77
C ASP A 22 -12.56 -5.66 -9.67
N GLY A 23 -13.19 -5.79 -8.50
CA GLY A 23 -14.11 -6.85 -8.17
C GLY A 23 -13.45 -8.07 -7.49
N PRO A 24 -14.22 -8.80 -6.65
CA PRO A 24 -13.68 -9.86 -5.80
C PRO A 24 -13.07 -11.02 -6.60
N TYR A 25 -13.58 -11.29 -7.80
CA TYR A 25 -13.04 -12.35 -8.65
C TYR A 25 -11.67 -12.02 -9.23
N GLU A 26 -11.43 -10.77 -9.63
CA GLU A 26 -10.13 -10.35 -10.15
C GLU A 26 -9.09 -10.35 -9.03
N VAL A 27 -9.44 -9.81 -7.86
CA VAL A 27 -8.59 -9.85 -6.66
C VAL A 27 -8.22 -11.28 -6.30
N LEU A 28 -9.20 -12.19 -6.24
CA LEU A 28 -8.95 -13.61 -5.94
C LEU A 28 -8.03 -14.26 -6.97
N LYS A 29 -8.26 -14.02 -8.26
CA LYS A 29 -7.48 -14.58 -9.36
C LYS A 29 -6.03 -14.11 -9.28
N TYR A 30 -5.82 -12.80 -9.15
CA TYR A 30 -4.50 -12.22 -9.13
C TYR A 30 -3.72 -12.60 -7.86
N ALA A 31 -4.37 -12.58 -6.68
CA ALA A 31 -3.73 -13.03 -5.44
C ALA A 31 -3.25 -14.49 -5.55
N ARG A 32 -4.07 -15.39 -6.11
CA ARG A 32 -3.66 -16.79 -6.37
C ARG A 32 -2.49 -16.88 -7.34
N GLU A 33 -2.47 -16.04 -8.36
CA GLU A 33 -1.36 -16.00 -9.32
C GLU A 33 -0.05 -15.56 -8.66
N GLN A 34 -0.10 -14.53 -7.81
CA GLN A 34 1.09 -14.07 -7.09
C GLN A 34 1.61 -15.10 -6.10
N LEU A 35 0.71 -15.76 -5.35
CA LEU A 35 1.07 -16.86 -4.46
C LEU A 35 1.68 -18.03 -5.25
N ARG A 36 1.12 -18.38 -6.42
CA ARG A 36 1.70 -19.39 -7.32
C ARG A 36 3.09 -18.99 -7.84
N ARG A 37 3.31 -17.71 -8.05
CA ARG A 37 4.62 -17.14 -8.41
C ARG A 37 5.57 -17.04 -7.21
N GLY A 38 5.20 -17.52 -6.03
CA GLY A 38 6.06 -17.58 -4.85
C GLY A 38 6.07 -16.31 -4.02
N ALA A 39 4.98 -15.54 -4.01
CA ALA A 39 4.80 -14.49 -3.01
C ALA A 39 4.63 -15.10 -1.62
N ASP A 40 5.28 -14.52 -0.61
CA ASP A 40 5.14 -14.99 0.77
C ASP A 40 3.85 -14.52 1.41
N HIS A 41 3.32 -13.38 0.97
CA HIS A 41 2.09 -12.77 1.46
C HIS A 41 1.51 -11.83 0.39
N ILE A 42 0.28 -11.39 0.61
CA ILE A 42 -0.43 -10.48 -0.29
C ILE A 42 -0.52 -9.10 0.35
N LYS A 43 -0.24 -8.05 -0.42
CA LYS A 43 -0.44 -6.66 -0.02
C LYS A 43 -1.59 -6.06 -0.82
N VAL A 44 -2.45 -5.29 -0.16
CA VAL A 44 -3.54 -4.53 -0.82
C VAL A 44 -3.48 -3.06 -0.46
N MET A 45 -4.00 -2.21 -1.35
CA MET A 45 -4.24 -0.78 -1.08
C MET A 45 -5.71 -0.56 -0.74
N ALA A 46 -6.02 -0.37 0.54
CA ALA A 46 -7.38 -0.27 1.08
C ALA A 46 -7.79 1.18 1.41
N SER A 47 -6.88 2.13 1.27
CA SER A 47 -7.18 3.57 1.25
C SER A 47 -6.36 4.27 0.18
N GLY A 48 -6.68 5.54 -0.10
CA GLY A 48 -5.77 6.42 -0.81
C GLY A 48 -4.50 6.70 -0.01
N GLY A 49 -3.46 7.16 -0.71
CA GLY A 49 -2.12 7.36 -0.14
C GLY A 49 -1.55 8.74 -0.42
N ALA A 50 -0.58 9.18 0.38
CA ALA A 50 0.09 10.48 0.18
C ALA A 50 0.84 10.56 -1.16
N MET A 51 1.10 9.40 -1.76
CA MET A 51 1.82 9.26 -3.01
C MET A 51 0.89 8.83 -4.15
N SER A 52 -0.43 8.98 -4.02
CA SER A 52 -1.34 8.95 -5.15
C SER A 52 -1.70 10.40 -5.53
N PRO A 53 -1.55 10.80 -6.80
CA PRO A 53 -1.80 12.16 -7.28
C PRO A 53 -3.27 12.54 -7.25
N THR A 54 -4.19 11.57 -7.13
CA THR A 54 -5.64 11.80 -7.17
C THR A 54 -6.40 11.28 -5.97
N ASP A 55 -5.83 10.39 -5.17
CA ASP A 55 -6.60 9.77 -4.11
C ASP A 55 -6.49 10.58 -2.84
N ASP A 56 -7.63 10.87 -2.25
CA ASP A 56 -7.69 11.42 -0.91
C ASP A 56 -7.15 10.39 0.09
N LEU A 57 -6.39 10.85 1.10
CA LEU A 57 -5.89 10.01 2.19
C LEU A 57 -7.03 9.32 2.94
N GLU A 58 -8.17 9.98 3.03
CA GLU A 58 -9.36 9.46 3.71
C GLU A 58 -10.22 8.57 2.82
N ALA A 59 -9.94 8.50 1.51
CA ALA A 59 -10.73 7.69 0.59
C ALA A 59 -10.57 6.21 0.90
N VAL A 60 -11.70 5.55 1.20
CA VAL A 60 -11.77 4.09 1.34
C VAL A 60 -11.69 3.46 -0.04
N GLN A 61 -10.77 2.50 -0.19
CA GLN A 61 -10.60 1.69 -1.38
C GLN A 61 -10.90 0.22 -1.06
N TYR A 62 -11.34 -0.52 -2.07
CA TYR A 62 -11.89 -1.87 -1.97
C TYR A 62 -13.15 -2.00 -1.12
N THR A 63 -14.11 -2.74 -1.67
CA THR A 63 -15.27 -3.24 -0.95
C THR A 63 -14.88 -4.33 0.05
N PRO A 64 -15.70 -4.59 1.07
CA PRO A 64 -15.49 -5.72 1.98
C PRO A 64 -15.39 -7.08 1.25
N GLU A 65 -16.10 -7.27 0.15
CA GLU A 65 -16.04 -8.48 -0.68
C GLU A 65 -14.65 -8.66 -1.31
N GLU A 66 -14.06 -7.58 -1.82
CA GLU A 66 -12.74 -7.60 -2.45
C GLU A 66 -11.64 -7.87 -1.42
N LEU A 67 -11.70 -7.23 -0.24
CA LEU A 67 -10.77 -7.51 0.86
C LEU A 67 -10.86 -8.98 1.31
N ARG A 68 -12.10 -9.51 1.47
CA ARG A 68 -12.32 -10.92 1.81
C ARG A 68 -11.79 -11.87 0.73
N ALA A 69 -11.85 -11.48 -0.55
CA ALA A 69 -11.31 -12.28 -1.64
C ALA A 69 -9.78 -12.43 -1.53
N ALA A 70 -9.06 -11.34 -1.25
CA ALA A 70 -7.61 -11.37 -0.99
C ALA A 70 -7.27 -12.23 0.23
N VAL A 71 -8.00 -12.05 1.34
CA VAL A 71 -7.79 -12.83 2.58
C VAL A 71 -8.07 -14.31 2.35
N THR A 72 -9.11 -14.65 1.58
CA THR A 72 -9.44 -16.04 1.21
C THR A 72 -8.31 -16.68 0.42
N ALA A 73 -7.72 -15.96 -0.54
CA ALA A 73 -6.59 -16.45 -1.33
C ALA A 73 -5.37 -16.73 -0.45
N ALA A 74 -4.97 -15.76 0.37
CA ALA A 74 -3.82 -15.85 1.25
C ALA A 74 -3.97 -16.98 2.29
N ARG A 75 -5.14 -17.07 2.94
CA ARG A 75 -5.42 -18.14 3.92
C ARG A 75 -5.39 -19.52 3.28
N SER A 76 -5.92 -19.67 2.06
CA SER A 76 -5.89 -20.94 1.32
C SER A 76 -4.46 -21.40 1.00
N ALA A 77 -3.53 -20.46 0.87
CA ALA A 77 -2.10 -20.72 0.67
C ALA A 77 -1.30 -20.79 1.99
N GLY A 78 -1.95 -20.72 3.16
CA GLY A 78 -1.28 -20.77 4.46
C GLY A 78 -0.53 -19.50 4.84
N THR A 79 -0.86 -18.36 4.22
CA THR A 79 -0.27 -17.05 4.52
C THR A 79 -1.34 -15.99 4.82
N TYR A 80 -0.97 -14.71 4.81
CA TYR A 80 -1.77 -13.58 5.26
C TYR A 80 -1.78 -12.42 4.26
N VAL A 81 -2.67 -11.46 4.54
CA VAL A 81 -2.77 -10.18 3.85
C VAL A 81 -2.26 -9.07 4.76
N MET A 82 -1.52 -8.14 4.17
CA MET A 82 -1.21 -6.82 4.72
C MET A 82 -1.93 -5.74 3.92
N ALA A 83 -2.40 -4.66 4.55
CA ALA A 83 -3.14 -3.59 3.88
C ALA A 83 -2.49 -2.24 4.11
N HIS A 84 -2.34 -1.44 3.07
CA HIS A 84 -2.16 0.00 3.23
C HIS A 84 -3.52 0.59 3.60
N ALA A 85 -3.63 1.15 4.79
CA ALA A 85 -4.84 1.83 5.25
C ALA A 85 -4.47 2.97 6.18
N ILE A 86 -4.85 4.19 5.80
CA ILE A 86 -4.61 5.42 6.57
C ILE A 86 -5.85 5.77 7.39
N ALA A 87 -7.02 5.79 6.76
CA ALA A 87 -8.29 6.20 7.37
C ALA A 87 -8.88 5.14 8.31
N PRO A 88 -9.51 5.52 9.44
CA PRO A 88 -10.14 4.58 10.36
C PRO A 88 -11.15 3.63 9.71
N GLU A 89 -11.96 4.13 8.78
CA GLU A 89 -12.96 3.30 8.09
C GLU A 89 -12.31 2.19 7.24
N ALA A 90 -11.25 2.50 6.51
CA ALA A 90 -10.49 1.52 5.73
C ALA A 90 -9.82 0.48 6.64
N ILE A 91 -9.28 0.92 7.78
CA ILE A 91 -8.67 0.02 8.78
C ILE A 91 -9.72 -0.94 9.33
N ARG A 92 -10.89 -0.45 9.74
CA ARG A 92 -12.00 -1.29 10.23
C ARG A 92 -12.43 -2.33 9.21
N ASN A 93 -12.63 -1.93 7.95
CA ASN A 93 -12.99 -2.84 6.86
C ASN A 93 -11.91 -3.94 6.67
N CYS A 94 -10.64 -3.59 6.80
CA CYS A 94 -9.53 -4.55 6.72
C CYS A 94 -9.52 -5.53 7.91
N VAL A 95 -9.73 -5.04 9.12
CA VAL A 95 -9.83 -5.87 10.33
C VAL A 95 -10.99 -6.86 10.20
N ASP A 96 -12.17 -6.38 9.81
CA ASP A 96 -13.37 -7.21 9.62
C ASP A 96 -13.20 -8.25 8.52
N ALA A 97 -12.43 -7.94 7.47
CA ALA A 97 -12.10 -8.89 6.41
C ALA A 97 -11.07 -9.95 6.83
N GLY A 98 -10.38 -9.76 7.95
CA GLY A 98 -9.34 -10.65 8.47
C GLY A 98 -7.94 -10.36 7.94
N VAL A 99 -7.64 -9.11 7.60
CA VAL A 99 -6.28 -8.64 7.29
C VAL A 99 -5.41 -8.75 8.55
N ARG A 100 -4.17 -9.22 8.39
CA ARG A 100 -3.27 -9.47 9.52
C ARG A 100 -2.48 -8.24 9.95
N SER A 101 -2.03 -7.41 9.00
CA SER A 101 -1.28 -6.19 9.32
C SER A 101 -1.79 -4.99 8.54
N ILE A 102 -1.82 -3.85 9.23
CA ILE A 102 -2.14 -2.54 8.71
C ILE A 102 -0.85 -1.74 8.65
N GLU A 103 -0.51 -1.28 7.47
CA GLU A 103 0.63 -0.41 7.24
C GLU A 103 0.19 1.05 7.36
N HIS A 104 1.08 1.89 7.90
CA HIS A 104 0.86 3.32 8.16
C HIS A 104 -0.08 3.59 9.33
N GLY A 105 -1.39 3.49 9.11
CA GLY A 105 -2.41 3.78 10.13
C GLY A 105 -2.35 5.18 10.73
N ASN A 106 -1.89 6.19 9.97
CA ASN A 106 -1.60 7.52 10.49
C ASN A 106 -2.82 8.23 11.11
N LEU A 107 -4.04 7.92 10.67
CA LEU A 107 -5.27 8.55 11.16
C LEU A 107 -6.07 7.63 12.09
N ILE A 108 -5.48 6.55 12.60
CA ILE A 108 -6.19 5.59 13.46
C ILE A 108 -6.78 6.29 14.71
N ASP A 109 -8.05 6.00 15.00
CA ASP A 109 -8.75 6.45 16.21
C ASP A 109 -8.71 5.38 17.32
N ASP A 110 -8.99 5.79 18.57
CA ASP A 110 -8.92 4.91 19.74
C ASP A 110 -9.81 3.66 19.62
N GLU A 111 -11.02 3.83 19.06
CA GLU A 111 -11.97 2.73 18.87
C GLU A 111 -11.45 1.71 17.84
N THR A 112 -10.83 2.19 16.76
CA THR A 112 -10.24 1.35 15.72
C THR A 112 -8.97 0.66 16.21
N ALA A 113 -8.15 1.35 17.00
CA ALA A 113 -6.98 0.74 17.65
C ALA A 113 -7.38 -0.38 18.60
N LYS A 114 -8.47 -0.18 19.36
CA LYS A 114 -9.05 -1.21 20.23
C LYS A 114 -9.57 -2.39 19.42
N LEU A 115 -10.30 -2.14 18.33
CA LEU A 115 -10.78 -3.20 17.42
C LEU A 115 -9.62 -4.03 16.86
N MET A 116 -8.54 -3.38 16.42
CA MET A 116 -7.33 -4.07 15.93
C MET A 116 -6.71 -4.95 17.02
N ALA A 117 -6.59 -4.43 18.24
CA ALA A 117 -6.04 -5.18 19.37
C ALA A 117 -6.89 -6.42 19.71
N GLU A 118 -8.22 -6.27 19.73
CA GLU A 118 -9.16 -7.37 19.97
C GLU A 118 -9.11 -8.44 18.87
N ALA A 119 -8.93 -8.03 17.61
CA ALA A 119 -8.80 -8.93 16.47
C ALA A 119 -7.39 -9.55 16.32
N GLY A 120 -6.39 -9.05 17.06
CA GLY A 120 -4.99 -9.45 16.89
C GLY A 120 -4.35 -8.96 15.59
N THR A 121 -4.88 -7.86 15.02
CA THR A 121 -4.33 -7.22 13.83
C THR A 121 -3.15 -6.32 14.22
N PHE A 122 -2.04 -6.45 13.51
CA PHE A 122 -0.82 -5.69 13.76
C PHE A 122 -0.89 -4.30 13.11
N LEU A 123 -0.34 -3.30 13.78
CA LEU A 123 -0.04 -1.99 13.18
C LEU A 123 1.46 -1.89 12.88
N VAL A 124 1.80 -1.51 11.64
CA VAL A 124 3.17 -1.25 11.20
C VAL A 124 3.28 0.22 10.81
N PRO A 125 3.63 1.10 11.76
CA PRO A 125 3.72 2.54 11.50
C PRO A 125 5.02 2.88 10.75
N THR A 126 4.93 3.73 9.74
CA THR A 126 6.08 4.18 8.93
C THR A 126 6.51 5.61 9.29
N MET A 127 6.56 5.93 10.59
CA MET A 127 6.77 7.32 11.07
C MET A 127 8.11 7.93 10.65
N ALA A 128 9.17 7.12 10.53
CA ALA A 128 10.48 7.60 10.07
C ALA A 128 10.41 8.27 8.67
N VAL A 129 9.49 7.80 7.83
CA VAL A 129 9.25 8.34 6.49
C VAL A 129 8.52 9.67 6.57
N VAL A 130 7.54 9.78 7.47
CA VAL A 130 6.80 11.02 7.73
C VAL A 130 7.77 12.10 8.21
N ASP A 131 8.60 11.78 9.20
CA ASP A 131 9.61 12.70 9.73
C ASP A 131 10.62 13.15 8.66
N LEU A 132 11.05 12.23 7.77
CA LEU A 132 11.94 12.59 6.67
C LEU A 132 11.24 13.47 5.64
N THR A 133 9.97 13.17 5.34
CA THR A 133 9.14 13.96 4.43
C THR A 133 9.03 15.40 4.94
N GLU A 134 8.69 15.58 6.20
CA GLU A 134 8.59 16.90 6.83
C GLU A 134 9.90 17.68 6.74
N ARG A 135 11.04 17.06 7.09
CA ARG A 135 12.36 17.69 7.00
C ARG A 135 12.75 18.09 5.58
N VAL A 136 12.43 17.25 4.60
CA VAL A 136 12.70 17.54 3.18
C VAL A 136 11.81 18.68 2.71
N LEU A 137 10.52 18.68 3.06
CA LEU A 137 9.58 19.75 2.72
C LEU A 137 9.99 21.08 3.35
N GLU A 138 10.38 21.10 4.62
CA GLU A 138 10.92 22.31 5.28
C GLU A 138 12.16 22.84 4.55
N LYS A 139 13.08 21.94 4.17
CA LYS A 139 14.30 22.29 3.43
C LYS A 139 13.99 22.81 2.02
N LEU A 140 12.98 22.27 1.34
CA LEU A 140 12.53 22.73 0.02
C LEU A 140 11.80 24.08 0.13
N ALA A 141 10.93 24.25 1.12
CA ALA A 141 10.23 25.51 1.39
C ALA A 141 11.21 26.64 1.70
N ALA A 142 12.24 26.39 2.51
CA ALA A 142 13.26 27.37 2.86
C ALA A 142 14.09 27.87 1.66
N ARG A 143 14.20 27.07 0.59
CA ARG A 143 14.96 27.42 -0.62
C ARG A 143 14.10 27.81 -1.83
N ALA A 144 12.78 27.92 -1.63
CA ALA A 144 11.76 28.05 -2.68
C ALA A 144 11.78 26.87 -3.66
N PHE A 145 10.99 25.84 -3.34
CA PHE A 145 10.86 24.62 -4.15
C PHE A 145 10.67 24.92 -5.64
N ASP A 146 11.52 24.29 -6.46
CA ASP A 146 11.40 24.30 -7.91
C ASP A 146 11.22 22.87 -8.41
N GLN A 147 10.04 22.61 -9.00
CA GLN A 147 9.68 21.31 -9.55
C GLN A 147 10.55 20.90 -10.76
N ASP A 148 11.22 21.85 -11.40
CA ASP A 148 12.12 21.61 -12.53
C ASP A 148 13.61 21.50 -12.08
N ASP A 149 13.94 21.76 -10.80
CA ASP A 149 15.30 21.62 -10.28
C ASP A 149 15.63 20.15 -9.94
N PRO A 150 16.60 19.51 -10.63
CA PRO A 150 16.94 18.12 -10.38
C PRO A 150 17.46 17.85 -8.96
N ARG A 151 17.95 18.87 -8.25
CA ARG A 151 18.39 18.74 -6.84
C ARG A 151 17.21 18.65 -5.88
N ASP A 152 16.12 19.34 -6.18
CA ASP A 152 14.89 19.31 -5.39
C ASP A 152 14.17 17.97 -5.60
N LEU A 153 14.11 17.50 -6.85
CA LEU A 153 13.62 16.17 -7.20
C LEU A 153 14.46 15.05 -6.56
N ALA A 154 15.78 15.20 -6.49
CA ALA A 154 16.66 14.23 -5.83
C ALA A 154 16.42 14.14 -4.31
N GLU A 155 16.04 15.25 -3.65
CA GLU A 155 15.71 15.23 -2.22
C GLU A 155 14.34 14.59 -1.96
N LEU A 156 13.35 14.84 -2.83
CA LEU A 156 12.06 14.13 -2.80
C LEU A 156 12.23 12.62 -3.07
N ARG A 157 13.15 12.25 -3.96
CA ARG A 157 13.47 10.85 -4.24
C ARG A 157 13.99 10.11 -3.00
N LYS A 158 14.80 10.75 -2.15
CA LYS A 158 15.26 10.15 -0.88
C LYS A 158 14.11 9.82 0.05
N VAL A 159 13.04 10.64 0.06
CA VAL A 159 11.83 10.35 0.82
C VAL A 159 11.19 9.07 0.30
N GLY A 160 10.98 8.97 -1.02
CA GLY A 160 10.44 7.76 -1.64
C GLY A 160 11.29 6.51 -1.42
N GLU A 161 12.61 6.63 -1.41
CA GLU A 161 13.54 5.53 -1.11
C GLU A 161 13.52 5.12 0.37
N SER A 162 13.33 6.09 1.28
CA SER A 162 13.18 5.81 2.72
C SER A 162 11.80 5.25 3.09
N ALA A 163 10.77 5.59 2.29
CA ALA A 163 9.42 5.03 2.36
C ALA A 163 9.40 3.53 2.06
N GLY A 164 10.52 3.02 1.55
CA GLY A 164 10.83 1.61 1.45
C GLY A 164 11.51 1.30 0.12
N GLY A 165 12.83 1.32 0.14
CA GLY A 165 13.70 0.60 -0.79
C GLY A 165 13.84 -0.89 -0.40
N PRO A 166 14.50 -1.71 -1.23
CA PRO A 166 14.17 -3.12 -1.53
C PRO A 166 14.54 -4.19 -0.49
N THR A 167 14.65 -3.86 0.80
CA THR A 167 15.06 -4.85 1.81
C THR A 167 14.31 -4.66 3.11
N ALA A 168 13.34 -5.55 3.33
CA ALA A 168 12.61 -5.81 4.58
C ALA A 168 11.82 -4.63 5.16
N VAL A 169 10.57 -4.91 5.54
CA VAL A 169 9.54 -3.97 6.07
C VAL A 169 8.75 -3.29 4.96
N GLY A 170 7.42 -3.31 5.12
CA GLY A 170 6.39 -3.08 4.11
C GLY A 170 6.65 -1.93 3.14
N LEU A 171 6.53 -2.24 1.85
CA LEU A 171 6.89 -1.34 0.76
C LEU A 171 5.62 -0.74 0.13
N THR A 172 5.43 0.56 0.33
CA THR A 172 4.48 1.40 -0.42
C THR A 172 5.29 2.20 -1.44
N PRO A 173 5.11 1.99 -2.76
CA PRO A 173 5.90 2.70 -3.76
C PRO A 173 5.45 4.16 -3.98
N PRO A 174 6.36 5.07 -4.43
CA PRO A 174 6.03 6.46 -4.76
C PRO A 174 5.22 6.65 -6.04
N VAL A 175 4.21 7.54 -5.97
CA VAL A 175 3.69 8.43 -7.02
C VAL A 175 3.23 7.77 -8.32
N PHE A 176 1.91 7.55 -8.48
CA PHE A 176 1.32 6.99 -9.71
C PHE A 176 0.13 7.80 -10.26
N PRO A 177 0.14 8.24 -11.53
CA PRO A 177 -1.02 8.91 -12.13
C PRO A 177 -2.26 8.00 -12.12
N ASN A 178 -3.30 8.43 -11.40
CA ASN A 178 -4.67 7.88 -11.40
C ASN A 178 -4.78 6.37 -11.13
N HIS A 179 -4.87 5.90 -9.88
CA HIS A 179 -5.21 4.49 -9.64
C HIS A 179 -6.06 4.21 -8.41
N ARG A 180 -7.23 3.61 -8.65
CA ARG A 180 -8.01 2.86 -7.68
C ARG A 180 -7.34 1.49 -7.44
N ALA A 181 -7.28 1.08 -6.17
CA ALA A 181 -7.19 -0.29 -5.66
C ALA A 181 -6.21 -1.25 -6.38
N SER A 182 -5.09 -1.57 -5.70
CA SER A 182 -4.07 -2.49 -6.25
C SER A 182 -3.67 -3.60 -5.29
N VAL A 183 -3.30 -4.75 -5.86
CA VAL A 183 -2.72 -5.89 -5.16
C VAL A 183 -1.23 -5.96 -5.50
N VAL A 184 -0.40 -6.12 -4.47
CA VAL A 184 1.07 -6.19 -4.57
C VAL A 184 1.54 -7.51 -4.00
N ALA A 185 2.42 -8.18 -4.74
CA ALA A 185 3.11 -9.37 -4.25
C ALA A 185 4.42 -8.95 -3.59
N ALA A 186 4.64 -9.39 -2.35
CA ALA A 186 5.91 -9.21 -1.67
C ALA A 186 6.60 -10.56 -1.46
N ARG A 187 7.91 -10.59 -1.74
CA ARG A 187 8.82 -11.69 -1.39
C ARG A 187 9.72 -11.22 -0.26
N SER A 188 9.94 -12.09 0.71
CA SER A 188 10.97 -11.95 1.74
C SER A 188 12.33 -12.25 1.09
N PRO A 189 13.41 -11.58 1.53
CA PRO A 189 14.75 -11.77 0.97
C PRO A 189 15.28 -13.20 1.12
#